data_AF-A0A1W9SFK9-F1
#
_entry.id   AF-A0A1W9SFK9-F1
#
_cell.length_a   1.000
_cell.length_b   1.000
_cell.length_c   1.000
_cell.angle_alpha   90.00
_cell.angle_beta   90.00
_cell.angle_gamma   90.00
#
_symmetry.space_group_name_H-M   'P 1'
#
loop_
_entity.id
_entity.type
_entity.pdbx_description
1 polymer ?
#
loop_
_entity_poly.entity_id
_entity_poly.type
_entity_poly.pdbx_seq_one_letter_code
_entity_poly.pdbx_strand_id
1 'polypeptide(L)'
;SDLKKAKKTANMARQLYPQSPLPLVMLANIYTCDGDAAKALGFYNKAKSLNPDDSAVSAARLNQYAVELIKAGMVDDARLLLESLIQLYPDEPVLYHSIGDIYLRIGTKYFKKALKIDPTFKPARDLLKKLD
;
A
#
# COMPACT_ATOMS: atom_id res chain seq x y z
N SER A 1 19.32 -10.07 -3.22
CA SER A 1 17.86 -9.89 -3.31
C SER A 1 17.57 -8.70 -4.20
N ASP A 2 16.43 -8.73 -4.89
CA ASP A 2 15.98 -7.65 -5.76
C ASP A 2 15.81 -6.33 -4.99
N LEU A 3 15.45 -6.39 -3.70
CA LEU A 3 15.36 -5.22 -2.82
C LEU A 3 16.69 -4.47 -2.68
N LYS A 4 17.84 -5.16 -2.54
CA LYS A 4 19.15 -4.48 -2.48
C LYS A 4 19.47 -3.74 -3.77
N LYS A 5 19.15 -4.34 -4.92
CA LYS A 5 19.34 -3.73 -6.24
C LYS A 5 18.42 -2.53 -6.42
N ALA A 6 17.14 -2.66 -6.07
CA ALA A 6 16.16 -1.57 -6.10
C ALA A 6 16.60 -0.37 -5.23
N LYS A 7 17.06 -0.63 -3.98
CA LYS A 7 17.60 0.42 -3.10
C LYS A 7 18.81 1.11 -3.72
N LYS A 8 19.72 0.37 -4.37
CA LYS A 8 20.90 0.95 -5.05
C LYS A 8 20.46 1.87 -6.20
N THR A 9 19.55 1.42 -7.05
CA THR A 9 19.02 2.20 -8.18
C THR A 9 18.33 3.48 -7.71
N ALA A 10 17.45 3.38 -6.70
CA ALA A 10 16.75 4.56 -6.17
C ALA A 10 17.73 5.57 -5.54
N ASN A 11 18.78 5.11 -4.86
CA ASN A 11 19.82 6.00 -4.33
C ASN A 11 20.63 6.70 -5.43
N MET A 12 20.93 6.01 -6.54
CA MET A 12 21.60 6.63 -7.69
C MET A 12 20.69 7.67 -8.35
N ALA A 13 19.40 7.35 -8.55
CA ALA A 13 18.42 8.30 -9.06
C ALA A 13 18.31 9.55 -8.18
N ARG A 14 18.35 9.38 -6.84
CA ARG A 14 18.36 10.49 -5.89
C ARG A 14 19.59 11.40 -6.04
N GLN A 15 20.76 10.84 -6.37
CA GLN A 15 21.98 11.63 -6.61
C GLN A 15 21.90 12.41 -7.93
N LEU A 16 21.31 11.81 -8.96
CA LEU A 16 21.17 12.42 -10.29
C LEU A 16 20.06 13.48 -10.33
N TYR A 17 18.98 13.28 -9.55
CA TYR A 17 17.80 14.13 -9.54
C TYR A 17 17.45 14.55 -8.09
N PRO A 18 18.30 15.33 -7.41
CA PRO A 18 18.15 15.65 -5.99
C PRO A 18 16.92 16.50 -5.67
N GLN A 19 16.36 17.20 -6.66
CA GLN A 19 15.16 18.03 -6.53
C GLN A 19 13.87 17.29 -6.95
N SER A 20 13.98 16.03 -7.39
CA SER A 20 12.82 15.22 -7.74
C SER A 20 12.32 14.46 -6.49
N PRO A 21 11.01 14.49 -6.19
CA PRO A 21 10.42 13.63 -5.15
C PRO A 21 10.44 12.15 -5.53
N LEU A 22 10.51 11.82 -6.81
CA LEU A 22 10.31 10.47 -7.32
C LEU A 22 11.29 9.44 -6.73
N PRO A 23 12.62 9.69 -6.64
CA PRO A 23 13.53 8.73 -6.01
C PRO A 23 13.24 8.49 -4.52
N LEU A 24 12.70 9.49 -3.81
CA LEU A 24 12.27 9.35 -2.42
C LEU A 24 10.99 8.51 -2.33
N VAL A 25 10.01 8.72 -3.23
CA VAL A 25 8.83 7.85 -3.36
C VAL A 25 9.25 6.41 -3.68
N MET A 26 10.21 6.20 -4.58
CA MET A 26 10.74 4.86 -4.87
C MET A 26 11.35 4.20 -3.63
N LEU A 27 12.15 4.93 -2.85
CA LEU A 27 12.67 4.42 -1.58
C LEU A 27 11.56 4.09 -0.59
N ALA A 28 10.53 4.93 -0.49
CA ALA A 28 9.38 4.68 0.36
C ALA A 28 8.67 3.37 -0.03
N ASN A 29 8.34 3.19 -1.31
CA ASN A 29 7.74 1.97 -1.86
C ASN A 29 8.59 0.74 -1.55
N ILE A 30 9.92 0.84 -1.71
CA ILE A 30 10.83 -0.27 -1.41
C ILE A 30 10.80 -0.64 0.08
N TYR A 31 10.77 0.34 0.98
CA TYR A 31 10.66 0.06 2.42
C TYR A 31 9.28 -0.47 2.82
N THR A 32 8.21 -0.10 2.10
CA THR A 32 6.90 -0.73 2.25
C THR A 32 6.97 -2.22 1.95
N CYS A 33 7.55 -2.63 0.81
CA CYS A 33 7.75 -4.05 0.47
C CYS A 33 8.74 -4.78 1.41
N ASP A 34 9.60 -4.03 2.11
CA ASP A 34 10.54 -4.56 3.12
C ASP A 34 9.88 -4.71 4.51
N GLY A 35 8.61 -4.31 4.65
CA GLY A 35 7.86 -4.34 5.90
C GLY A 35 8.20 -3.21 6.88
N ASP A 36 9.08 -2.27 6.51
CA ASP A 36 9.52 -1.16 7.35
C ASP A 36 8.65 0.07 7.09
N ALA A 37 7.41 0.02 7.58
CA ALA A 37 6.43 1.10 7.41
C ALA A 37 6.92 2.45 7.98
N ALA A 38 7.70 2.42 9.07
CA ALA A 38 8.27 3.63 9.67
C ALA A 38 9.25 4.32 8.72
N LYS A 39 10.18 3.57 8.11
CA LYS A 39 11.07 4.14 7.09
C LYS A 39 10.32 4.58 5.85
N ALA A 40 9.33 3.80 5.39
CA ALA A 40 8.51 4.16 4.24
C ALA A 40 7.84 5.54 4.44
N LEU A 41 7.16 5.73 5.57
CA LEU A 41 6.53 7.00 5.94
C LEU A 41 7.54 8.15 6.01
N GLY A 42 8.74 7.90 6.55
CA GLY A 42 9.82 8.88 6.56
C GLY A 42 10.26 9.34 5.16
N PHE A 43 10.31 8.43 4.19
CA PHE A 43 10.64 8.79 2.81
C PHE A 43 9.50 9.48 2.07
N TYR A 44 8.25 9.06 2.28
CA TYR A 44 7.09 9.79 1.73
C TYR A 44 7.02 11.22 2.24
N ASN A 45 7.21 11.42 3.54
CA ASN A 45 7.25 12.76 4.13
C ASN A 45 8.35 13.62 3.51
N LYS A 46 9.58 13.08 3.37
CA LYS A 46 10.67 13.79 2.68
C LYS A 46 10.33 14.13 1.23
N ALA A 47 9.70 13.20 0.50
CA ALA A 47 9.27 13.44 -0.87
C ALA A 47 8.24 14.59 -0.94
N LYS A 48 7.22 14.55 -0.06
CA LYS A 48 6.19 15.58 0.04
C LYS A 48 6.76 16.93 0.46
N SER A 49 7.72 16.98 1.38
CA SER A 49 8.39 18.23 1.77
C SER A 49 9.28 18.82 0.66
N LEU A 50 9.79 18.00 -0.25
CA LEU A 50 10.64 18.45 -1.35
C LEU A 50 9.83 19.20 -2.42
N ASN A 51 8.67 18.64 -2.79
CA ASN A 51 7.70 19.32 -3.65
C ASN A 51 6.29 18.79 -3.34
N PRO A 52 5.49 19.52 -2.53
CA PRO A 52 4.15 19.10 -2.14
C PRO A 52 3.17 18.98 -3.30
N ASP A 53 3.38 19.77 -4.36
CA ASP A 53 2.50 19.85 -5.53
C ASP A 53 2.89 18.84 -6.62
N ASP A 54 3.94 18.04 -6.40
CA ASP A 54 4.35 17.03 -7.36
C ASP A 54 3.34 15.88 -7.42
N SER A 55 2.89 15.55 -8.63
CA SER A 55 1.97 14.44 -8.86
C SER A 55 2.45 13.10 -8.28
N ALA A 56 3.77 12.88 -8.19
CA ALA A 56 4.38 11.66 -7.66
C ALA A 56 4.07 11.43 -6.17
N VAL A 57 3.81 12.49 -5.41
CA VAL A 57 3.46 12.40 -3.98
C VAL A 57 1.97 12.49 -3.73
N SER A 58 1.15 12.84 -4.73
CA SER A 58 -0.31 12.95 -4.56
C SER A 58 -0.94 11.67 -4.02
N ALA A 59 -1.96 11.82 -3.17
CA ALA A 59 -2.69 10.68 -2.60
C ALA A 59 -3.26 9.77 -3.70
N ALA A 60 -3.81 10.35 -4.78
CA ALA A 60 -4.32 9.61 -5.92
C ALA A 60 -3.24 8.74 -6.59
N ARG A 61 -2.03 9.29 -6.82
CA ARG A 61 -0.95 8.53 -7.45
C ARG A 61 -0.43 7.41 -6.56
N LEU A 62 -0.29 7.66 -5.27
CA LEU A 62 0.15 6.64 -4.31
C LEU A 62 -0.94 5.57 -4.08
N ASN A 63 -2.21 5.95 -4.12
CA ASN A 63 -3.32 4.99 -4.09
C ASN A 63 -3.33 4.08 -5.33
N GLN A 64 -3.05 4.62 -6.53
CA GLN A 64 -2.91 3.80 -7.73
C GLN A 64 -1.83 2.73 -7.54
N TYR A 65 -0.71 3.06 -6.89
CA TYR A 65 0.32 2.06 -6.59
C TYR A 65 -0.19 0.97 -5.64
N ALA A 66 -0.97 1.32 -4.62
CA ALA A 66 -1.63 0.33 -3.76
C ALA A 66 -2.58 -0.58 -4.55
N VAL A 67 -3.35 -0.03 -5.49
CA VAL A 67 -4.24 -0.82 -6.37
C VAL A 67 -3.45 -1.80 -7.25
N GLU A 68 -2.30 -1.40 -7.78
CA GLU A 68 -1.45 -2.30 -8.55
C GLU A 68 -0.87 -3.44 -7.68
N LEU A 69 -0.49 -3.16 -6.43
CA LEU A 69 -0.08 -4.20 -5.48
C LEU A 69 -1.22 -5.19 -5.21
N ILE A 70 -2.46 -4.71 -5.06
CA ILE A 70 -3.65 -5.58 -4.90
C ILE A 70 -3.82 -6.48 -6.13
N LYS A 71 -3.73 -5.93 -7.35
CA LYS A 71 -3.84 -6.70 -8.60
C LYS A 71 -2.73 -7.74 -8.73
N ALA A 72 -1.53 -7.44 -8.25
CA ALA A 72 -0.40 -8.36 -8.21
C ALA A 72 -0.51 -9.43 -7.10
N GLY A 73 -1.58 -9.42 -6.29
CA GLY A 73 -1.75 -10.35 -5.16
C GLY A 73 -0.91 -10.00 -3.93
N MET A 74 -0.19 -8.87 -3.96
CA MET A 74 0.62 -8.33 -2.86
C MET A 74 -0.27 -7.57 -1.87
N VAL A 75 -1.30 -8.25 -1.35
CA VAL A 75 -2.37 -7.63 -0.53
C VAL A 75 -1.83 -7.05 0.78
N ASP A 76 -0.85 -7.72 1.41
CA ASP A 76 -0.26 -7.24 2.65
C ASP A 76 0.62 -5.99 2.42
N ASP A 77 1.36 -5.92 1.32
CA ASP A 77 2.15 -4.73 0.97
C ASP A 77 1.24 -3.54 0.65
N ALA A 78 0.14 -3.78 -0.07
CA ALA A 78 -0.87 -2.77 -0.33
C ALA A 78 -1.50 -2.25 0.96
N ARG A 79 -1.72 -3.12 1.96
CA ARG A 79 -2.23 -2.74 3.28
C ARG A 79 -1.24 -1.81 3.99
N LEU A 80 0.03 -2.21 4.10
CA LEU A 80 1.07 -1.41 4.75
C LEU A 80 1.27 -0.04 4.07
N LEU A 81 1.16 -0.03 2.74
CA LEU A 81 1.16 1.21 1.98
C LEU A 81 0.01 2.11 2.40
N LEU A 82 -1.22 1.63 2.31
CA LEU A 82 -2.41 2.43 2.63
C LEU A 82 -2.44 2.90 4.08
N GLU A 83 -1.97 2.08 5.03
CA GLU A 83 -1.79 2.49 6.44
C GLU A 83 -0.82 3.68 6.58
N SER A 84 0.23 3.72 5.75
CA SER A 84 1.17 4.85 5.71
C SER A 84 0.56 6.07 5.00
N LEU A 85 -0.19 5.85 3.91
CA LEU A 85 -0.83 6.93 3.17
C LEU A 85 -1.93 7.63 3.97
N ILE A 86 -2.71 6.88 4.75
CA ILE A 86 -3.75 7.45 5.63
C ILE A 86 -3.13 8.36 6.69
N GLN A 87 -1.94 8.04 7.19
CA GLN A 87 -1.23 8.95 8.10
C GLN A 87 -0.74 10.23 7.39
N LEU A 88 -0.39 10.12 6.11
CA LEU A 88 0.10 11.25 5.32
C LEU A 88 -1.01 12.15 4.76
N TYR A 89 -2.19 11.57 4.57
CA TYR A 89 -3.36 12.14 3.94
C TYR A 89 -4.64 11.71 4.67
N PRO A 90 -4.84 12.15 5.93
CA PRO A 90 -5.95 11.70 6.76
C PRO A 90 -7.33 12.13 6.24
N ASP A 91 -7.40 13.13 5.37
CA ASP A 91 -8.65 13.66 4.84
C ASP A 91 -8.98 13.12 3.43
N GLU A 92 -8.21 12.15 2.92
CA GLU A 92 -8.39 11.60 1.57
C GLU A 92 -9.30 10.36 1.57
N PRO A 93 -10.58 10.49 1.14
CA PRO A 93 -11.57 9.41 1.25
C PRO A 93 -11.22 8.18 0.42
N VAL A 94 -10.50 8.37 -0.69
CA VAL A 94 -10.10 7.28 -1.59
C VAL A 94 -9.19 6.26 -0.87
N LEU A 95 -8.39 6.70 0.10
CA LEU A 95 -7.49 5.82 0.84
C LEU A 95 -8.27 4.91 1.80
N TYR A 96 -9.31 5.44 2.44
CA TYR A 96 -10.20 4.66 3.29
C TYR A 96 -11.05 3.67 2.49
N HIS A 97 -11.48 4.05 1.28
CA HIS A 97 -12.12 3.13 0.35
C HIS A 97 -11.19 1.96 0.01
N SER A 98 -9.96 2.26 -0.44
CA SER A 98 -9.01 1.23 -0.87
C SER A 98 -8.54 0.32 0.29
N ILE A 99 -8.37 0.84 1.51
CA ILE A 99 -8.04 -0.03 2.65
C ILE A 99 -9.25 -0.89 3.08
N GLY A 100 -10.48 -0.37 2.92
CA GLY A 100 -11.71 -1.13 3.09
C GLY A 100 -11.77 -2.34 2.16
N ASP A 101 -11.49 -2.13 0.86
CA ASP A 101 -11.41 -3.21 -0.13
C ASP A 101 -10.39 -4.29 0.25
N ILE A 102 -9.26 -3.90 0.81
CA ILE A 102 -8.25 -4.84 1.32
C ILE A 102 -8.82 -5.67 2.47
N TYR A 103 -9.43 -5.04 3.47
CA TYR A 103 -9.99 -5.76 4.60
C TYR A 103 -11.15 -6.67 4.19
N LEU A 104 -11.95 -6.30 3.19
CA LEU A 104 -12.97 -7.19 2.61
C LEU A 104 -12.33 -8.43 1.97
N ARG A 105 -11.22 -8.29 1.24
CA ARG A 105 -10.48 -9.43 0.66
C ARG A 105 -9.89 -10.34 1.73
N ILE A 106 -9.28 -9.75 2.76
CA ILE A 106 -8.72 -10.49 3.90
C ILE A 106 -9.84 -11.24 4.63
N GLY A 107 -10.94 -10.57 4.96
CA GLY A 107 -12.12 -11.16 5.59
C GLY A 107 -12.69 -12.32 4.77
N THR A 108 -12.87 -12.11 3.46
CA THR A 108 -13.33 -13.14 2.51
C THR A 108 -12.43 -14.38 2.53
N LYS A 109 -11.11 -14.21 2.56
CA LYS A 109 -10.15 -15.33 2.67
C LYS A 109 -10.37 -16.14 3.95
N TYR A 110 -10.60 -15.49 5.08
CA TYR A 110 -10.85 -16.17 6.35
C TYR A 110 -12.23 -16.81 6.44
N PHE A 111 -13.28 -16.17 5.90
CA PHE A 111 -14.61 -16.79 5.80
C PHE A 111 -14.58 -18.07 4.96
N LYS A 112 -13.88 -18.04 3.82
CA LYS A 112 -13.66 -19.25 3.00
C LYS A 112 -12.88 -20.33 3.74
N LYS A 113 -11.90 -19.95 4.58
CA LYS A 113 -11.18 -20.91 5.44
C LYS A 113 -12.09 -21.52 6.51
N ALA A 114 -12.97 -20.72 7.13
CA ALA A 114 -13.94 -21.22 8.09
C ALA A 114 -14.87 -22.26 7.46
N LEU A 115 -15.39 -22.00 6.24
CA LEU A 115 -16.24 -22.94 5.52
C LEU A 115 -15.51 -24.20 5.00
N LYS A 116 -14.18 -24.16 4.87
CA LYS A 116 -13.38 -25.38 4.64
C LYS A 116 -13.32 -26.28 5.86
N ILE A 117 -13.41 -25.72 7.06
CA ILE A 117 -13.36 -26.46 8.34
C ILE A 117 -14.76 -26.98 8.69
N ASP A 118 -15.77 -26.10 8.62
CA ASP A 118 -17.18 -26.43 8.80
C ASP A 118 -18.00 -25.83 7.64
N PRO A 119 -18.34 -26.64 6.62
CA PRO A 119 -19.17 -26.19 5.49
C PRO A 119 -20.56 -25.70 5.89
N THR A 120 -21.04 -26.03 7.08
CA THR A 120 -22.36 -25.64 7.59
C THR A 120 -22.32 -24.38 8.46
N PHE A 121 -21.14 -23.79 8.68
CA PHE A 121 -20.96 -22.62 9.55
C PHE A 121 -21.67 -21.37 9.01
N LYS A 122 -22.92 -21.19 9.47
CA LYS A 122 -23.86 -20.17 8.99
C LYS A 122 -23.31 -18.73 9.02
N PRO A 123 -22.61 -18.26 10.06
CA PRO A 123 -22.12 -16.89 10.11
C PRO A 123 -21.20 -16.51 8.93
N ALA A 124 -20.24 -17.36 8.60
CA ALA A 124 -19.31 -17.10 7.48
C ALA A 124 -20.02 -17.14 6.12
N ARG A 125 -20.96 -18.08 5.95
CA ARG A 125 -21.76 -18.21 4.72
C ARG A 125 -22.65 -16.99 4.48
N ASP A 126 -23.32 -16.50 5.53
CA ASP A 126 -24.23 -15.36 5.42
C ASP A 126 -23.47 -14.06 5.12
N LEU A 127 -22.23 -13.91 5.64
CA LEU A 127 -21.36 -12.76 5.30
C LEU A 127 -20.86 -12.81 3.85
N LEU A 128 -20.41 -13.98 3.36
CA LEU A 128 -19.98 -14.11 1.97
C LEU A 128 -21.09 -13.78 0.97
N LYS A 129 -22.33 -14.21 1.24
CA LYS A 129 -23.50 -13.86 0.40
C LYS A 129 -23.80 -12.37 0.30
N LYS A 130 -23.37 -11.56 1.28
CA LYS A 130 -23.55 -10.10 1.24
C LYS A 130 -22.44 -9.40 0.45
N LEU A 131 -21.35 -10.11 0.15
CA LEU A 131 -20.18 -9.62 -0.56
C LEU A 131 -20.17 -10.01 -2.05
N ASP A 132 -21.05 -10.92 -2.45
CA ASP A 132 -21.33 -11.32 -3.83
C ASP A 132 -22.40 -10.40 -4.46
#